data_AF-A0A7C9AEB8-F1
#
_entry.id   AF-A0A7C9AEB8-F1
#
_cell.length_a   1.000
_cell.length_b   1.000
_cell.length_c   1.000
_cell.angle_alpha   90.00
_cell.angle_beta   90.00
_cell.angle_gamma   90.00
#
_symmetry.space_group_name_H-M   'P 1'
#
loop_
_entity.id
_entity.type
_entity.pdbx_description
1 polymer ?
#
loop_
_entity_poly.entity_id
_entity_poly.type
_entity_poly.pdbx_seq_one_letter_code
_entity_poly.pdbx_strand_id
1 'polypeptide(L)'
;DSHGEAEQLVKATADGRVNAVISWWVLQLDQEGTIFYSTAPKWIKKLQPNFPGDGNWCDHWKQCIWFVPGKGLSVSKGADIHLHAVHSDISISYDLEVQNQKTDIGQRFSNQDFQLILSPERIATYSDNYWRHCVLSAVQNAVKTSNFYPCYHISL
;
A
#
# COMPACT_ATOMS: atom_id res chain seq x y z
N ASP A 1 3.42 -15.31 24.92
CA ASP A 1 2.81 -14.04 24.53
C ASP A 1 3.20 -13.81 23.09
N SER A 2 2.23 -13.77 22.18
CA SER A 2 2.44 -13.76 20.72
C SER A 2 2.24 -12.37 20.10
N HIS A 3 1.81 -11.43 20.92
CA HIS A 3 1.78 -10.03 20.59
C HIS A 3 3.17 -9.42 20.76
N GLY A 4 3.56 -8.57 19.81
CA GLY A 4 4.81 -7.83 19.88
C GLY A 4 4.75 -6.55 19.07
N GLU A 5 5.59 -5.60 19.48
CA GLU A 5 5.67 -4.28 18.89
C GLU A 5 7.12 -3.91 18.65
N ALA A 6 7.37 -3.17 17.56
CA ALA A 6 8.68 -2.62 17.23
C ALA A 6 8.52 -1.20 16.71
N GLU A 7 9.30 -0.28 17.25
CA GLU A 7 9.38 1.10 16.77
C GLU A 7 10.72 1.35 16.09
N GLN A 8 10.69 2.05 14.96
CA GLN A 8 11.89 2.45 14.22
C GLN A 8 11.77 3.89 13.76
N LEU A 9 12.85 4.65 13.98
CA LEU A 9 12.99 6.01 13.46
C LEU A 9 13.71 5.97 12.12
N VAL A 10 13.03 6.36 11.05
CA VAL A 10 13.56 6.31 9.68
C VAL A 10 13.66 7.72 9.11
N LYS A 11 14.80 8.04 8.48
CA LYS A 11 14.98 9.33 7.79
C LYS A 11 14.47 9.29 6.36
N ALA A 12 13.64 10.25 6.00
CA ALA A 12 13.21 10.44 4.62
C ALA A 12 14.41 10.79 3.72
N THR A 13 14.61 10.06 2.63
CA THR A 13 15.72 10.31 1.69
C THR A 13 15.37 11.33 0.60
N ALA A 14 14.09 11.63 0.42
CA ALA A 14 13.56 12.59 -0.54
C ALA A 14 12.26 13.22 -0.02
N ASP A 15 11.90 14.37 -0.57
CA ASP A 15 10.57 14.96 -0.39
C ASP A 15 9.52 14.10 -1.07
N GLY A 16 8.33 13.99 -0.47
CA GLY A 16 7.23 13.28 -1.11
C GLY A 16 6.12 12.90 -0.15
N ARG A 17 5.52 11.75 -0.45
CA ARG A 17 4.32 11.24 0.23
C ARG A 17 4.46 9.73 0.41
N VAL A 18 4.37 9.28 1.65
CA VAL A 18 4.34 7.86 1.98
C VAL A 18 2.92 7.35 1.75
N ASN A 19 2.74 6.56 0.70
CA ASN A 19 1.45 5.96 0.34
C ASN A 19 1.31 4.52 0.83
N ALA A 20 2.43 3.82 1.03
CA ALA A 20 2.43 2.46 1.52
C ALA A 20 3.76 2.11 2.19
N VAL A 21 3.71 1.12 3.08
CA VAL A 21 4.87 0.38 3.58
C VAL A 21 4.97 -0.92 2.79
N ILE A 22 6.13 -1.19 2.22
CA ILE A 22 6.43 -2.46 1.56
C ILE A 22 7.30 -3.27 2.52
N SER A 23 6.85 -4.47 2.89
CA SER A 23 7.57 -5.34 3.80
C SER A 23 7.83 -6.72 3.20
N TRP A 24 8.90 -7.35 3.66
CA TRP A 24 9.33 -8.70 3.29
C TRP A 24 10.09 -9.29 4.48
N TRP A 25 10.43 -10.57 4.39
CA TRP A 25 11.16 -11.29 5.43
C TRP A 25 12.30 -12.12 4.83
N VAL A 26 13.25 -12.47 5.69
CA VAL A 26 14.38 -13.35 5.39
C VAL A 26 14.41 -14.45 6.44
N LEU A 27 14.49 -15.70 6.01
CA LEU A 27 14.73 -16.85 6.88
C LEU A 27 16.18 -17.29 6.75
N GLN A 28 16.86 -17.38 7.90
CA GLN A 28 18.12 -18.09 8.01
C GLN A 28 17.82 -19.58 8.21
N LEU A 29 18.33 -20.43 7.32
CA LEU A 29 18.00 -21.86 7.27
C LEU A 29 19.07 -22.73 7.95
N ASP A 30 20.20 -22.15 8.31
CA ASP A 30 21.33 -22.78 8.98
C ASP A 30 21.70 -22.04 10.28
N GLN A 31 22.49 -22.63 11.16
CA GLN A 31 22.93 -21.95 12.39
C GLN A 31 24.08 -20.98 12.11
N GLU A 32 24.86 -21.27 11.08
CA GLU A 32 26.07 -20.57 10.67
C GLU A 32 25.77 -19.24 9.96
N GLY A 33 24.53 -19.03 9.49
CA GLY A 33 24.11 -17.81 8.81
C GLY A 33 24.68 -17.67 7.40
N THR A 34 24.78 -18.78 6.69
CA THR A 34 25.27 -18.84 5.30
C THR A 34 24.15 -19.14 4.30
N ILE A 35 23.04 -19.73 4.75
CA ILE A 35 21.93 -20.14 3.90
C ILE A 35 20.69 -19.32 4.24
N PHE A 36 20.23 -18.52 3.28
CA PHE A 36 19.07 -17.65 3.45
C PHE A 36 18.03 -17.86 2.36
N TYR A 37 16.75 -17.82 2.76
CA TYR A 37 15.64 -17.59 1.86
C TYR A 37 15.10 -16.18 2.07
N SER A 38 14.93 -15.43 0.99
CA SER A 38 14.52 -14.03 1.04
C SER A 38 13.34 -13.77 0.13
N THR A 39 12.34 -13.05 0.64
CA THR A 39 11.23 -12.52 -0.16
C THR A 39 11.48 -11.08 -0.62
N ALA A 40 12.70 -10.56 -0.52
CA ALA A 40 12.98 -9.18 -0.88
C ALA A 40 12.67 -8.90 -2.37
N PRO A 41 12.12 -7.72 -2.70
CA PRO A 41 11.98 -7.29 -4.08
C PRO A 41 13.33 -7.26 -4.81
N LYS A 42 13.31 -7.49 -6.13
CA LYS A 42 14.53 -7.50 -6.96
C LYS A 42 15.36 -6.21 -6.89
N TRP A 43 14.73 -5.06 -6.62
CA TRP A 43 15.44 -3.78 -6.51
C TRP A 43 16.27 -3.64 -5.24
N ILE A 44 16.03 -4.43 -4.18
CA ILE A 44 16.83 -4.39 -2.97
C ILE A 44 18.28 -4.78 -3.26
N LYS A 45 18.53 -5.76 -4.14
CA LYS A 45 19.89 -6.12 -4.58
C LYS A 45 20.64 -4.96 -5.26
N LYS A 46 19.92 -4.02 -5.88
CA LYS A 46 20.54 -2.82 -6.48
C LYS A 46 20.95 -1.80 -5.42
N LEU A 47 20.21 -1.73 -4.31
CA LEU A 47 20.49 -0.84 -3.18
C LEU A 47 21.54 -1.43 -2.23
N GLN A 48 21.53 -2.75 -2.07
CA GLN A 48 22.40 -3.50 -1.17
C GLN A 48 22.92 -4.74 -1.94
N PRO A 49 24.06 -4.64 -2.63
CA PRO A 49 24.60 -5.73 -3.45
C PRO A 49 24.88 -7.02 -2.68
N ASN A 50 25.20 -6.90 -1.39
CA ASN A 50 25.49 -8.03 -0.51
C ASN A 50 24.24 -8.56 0.22
N PHE A 51 23.03 -8.13 -0.15
CA PHE A 51 21.81 -8.56 0.52
C PHE A 51 21.55 -10.07 0.29
N PRO A 52 21.26 -10.84 1.35
CA PRO A 52 21.11 -12.28 1.26
C PRO A 52 19.87 -12.70 0.46
N GLY A 53 19.99 -13.87 -0.18
CA GLY A 53 18.90 -14.53 -0.90
C GLY A 53 18.97 -14.36 -2.41
N ASP A 54 18.51 -15.39 -3.11
CA ASP A 54 18.55 -15.42 -4.56
C ASP A 54 17.29 -14.82 -5.18
N GLY A 55 17.42 -14.12 -6.32
CA GLY A 55 16.31 -13.38 -6.95
C GLY A 55 15.25 -14.26 -7.63
N ASN A 56 15.20 -15.54 -7.23
CA ASN A 56 14.40 -16.58 -7.85
C ASN A 56 12.94 -16.39 -7.43
N TRP A 57 12.09 -16.23 -8.44
CA TRP A 57 10.67 -15.97 -8.24
C TRP A 57 9.96 -17.21 -7.68
N CYS A 58 9.12 -17.02 -6.66
CA CYS A 58 8.20 -18.02 -6.13
C CYS A 58 6.83 -17.38 -5.97
N ASP A 59 5.77 -18.03 -6.45
CA ASP A 59 4.40 -17.48 -6.36
C ASP A 59 3.77 -17.67 -4.97
N HIS A 60 4.25 -18.66 -4.21
CA HIS A 60 3.70 -19.00 -2.90
C HIS A 60 4.06 -18.00 -1.80
N TRP A 61 5.16 -17.27 -1.94
CA TRP A 61 5.63 -16.29 -0.97
C TRP A 61 5.91 -14.96 -1.66
N LYS A 62 5.17 -13.93 -1.29
CA LYS A 62 5.22 -12.59 -1.90
C LYS A 62 5.54 -11.53 -0.85
N GLN A 63 5.82 -10.32 -1.34
CA GLN A 63 5.95 -9.14 -0.50
C GLN A 63 4.58 -8.66 -0.03
N CYS A 64 4.55 -7.98 1.11
CA CYS A 64 3.35 -7.37 1.65
C CYS A 64 3.35 -5.87 1.39
N ILE A 65 2.16 -5.32 1.13
CA ILE A 65 1.93 -3.89 0.97
C ILE A 65 0.90 -3.47 2.02
N TRP A 66 1.28 -2.53 2.88
CA TRP A 66 0.37 -1.90 3.84
C TRP A 66 0.10 -0.47 3.40
N PHE A 67 -1.14 -0.16 3.04
CA PHE A 67 -1.50 1.16 2.54
C PHE A 67 -1.67 2.18 3.68
N VAL A 68 -1.12 3.37 3.48
CA VAL A 68 -1.37 4.50 4.38
C VAL A 68 -2.73 5.10 4.03
N PRO A 69 -3.65 5.26 5.00
CA PRO A 69 -4.98 5.79 4.75
C PRO A 69 -5.01 7.19 4.12
N GLY A 70 -6.13 7.51 3.48
CA GLY A 70 -6.40 8.83 2.91
C GLY A 70 -5.43 9.19 1.79
N LYS A 71 -4.88 10.41 1.84
CA LYS A 71 -3.89 10.88 0.85
C LYS A 71 -2.49 10.38 1.17
N GLY A 72 -2.25 9.57 2.20
CA GLY A 72 -0.90 9.23 2.66
C GLY A 72 -0.21 10.35 3.46
N LEU A 73 1.01 10.09 3.92
CA LEU A 73 1.75 10.95 4.84
C LEU A 73 2.77 11.82 4.10
N SER A 74 2.62 13.15 4.15
CA SER A 74 3.55 14.07 3.49
C SER A 74 4.85 14.15 4.29
N VAL A 75 6.00 14.05 3.62
CA VAL A 75 7.32 14.05 4.27
C VAL A 75 8.30 14.94 3.50
N SER A 76 9.16 15.64 4.25
CA SER A 76 10.29 16.37 3.68
C SER A 76 11.57 15.56 3.83
N LYS A 77 12.51 15.73 2.90
CA LYS A 77 13.83 15.09 2.97
C LYS A 77 14.50 15.40 4.30
N GLY A 78 15.02 14.37 4.95
CA GLY A 78 15.69 14.44 6.25
C GLY A 78 14.74 14.47 7.44
N ALA A 79 13.41 14.50 7.24
CA ALA A 79 12.44 14.36 8.32
C ALA A 79 12.52 12.96 8.93
N ASP A 80 12.36 12.92 10.25
CA ASP A 80 12.25 11.68 11.00
C ASP A 80 10.81 11.16 10.96
N ILE A 81 10.66 9.93 10.48
CA ILE A 81 9.41 9.19 10.39
C ILE A 81 9.46 8.08 11.44
N HIS A 82 8.51 8.09 12.38
CA HIS A 82 8.28 7.01 13.32
C HIS A 82 7.45 5.93 12.63
N LEU A 83 8.04 4.74 12.50
CA LEU A 83 7.37 3.53 12.02
C LEU A 83 7.13 2.62 13.22
N HIS A 84 5.87 2.40 13.56
CA HIS A 84 5.44 1.45 14.58
C HIS A 84 4.87 0.22 13.89
N ALA A 85 5.48 -0.94 14.11
CA ALA A 85 5.00 -2.22 13.64
C ALA A 85 4.40 -2.99 14.81
N VAL A 86 3.17 -3.46 14.65
CA VAL A 86 2.46 -4.27 15.63
C VAL A 86 2.15 -5.61 14.99
N HIS A 87 2.36 -6.70 15.70
CA HIS A 87 1.97 -8.01 15.23
C HIS A 87 1.16 -8.79 16.25
N SER A 88 0.29 -9.65 15.72
CA SER A 88 -0.44 -10.68 16.47
C SER A 88 0.10 -12.07 16.10
N ASP A 89 -0.65 -13.11 16.46
CA ASP A 89 -0.41 -14.49 16.00
C ASP A 89 -0.38 -14.64 14.47
N ILE A 90 -1.16 -13.82 13.76
CA ILE A 90 -1.47 -14.04 12.34
C ILE A 90 -1.42 -12.78 11.48
N SER A 91 -1.10 -11.62 12.04
CA SER A 91 -1.10 -10.35 11.32
C SER A 91 0.05 -9.45 11.73
N ILE A 92 0.44 -8.58 10.81
CA ILE A 92 1.36 -7.47 11.04
C ILE A 92 0.69 -6.21 10.48
N SER A 93 0.69 -5.13 11.24
CA SER A 93 0.19 -3.81 10.87
C SER A 93 1.26 -2.75 11.09
N TYR A 94 1.14 -1.64 10.38
CA TYR A 94 2.08 -0.53 10.48
C TYR A 94 1.36 0.79 10.69
N ASP A 95 1.84 1.55 11.67
CA ASP A 95 1.46 2.93 11.92
C ASP A 95 2.66 3.85 11.65
N LEU A 96 2.37 5.01 11.08
CA LEU A 96 3.36 5.97 10.61
C LEU A 96 3.03 7.36 11.14
N GLU A 97 4.00 7.98 11.81
CA GLU A 97 3.89 9.36 12.30
C GLU A 97 5.14 10.16 11.93
N VAL A 98 4.97 11.44 11.57
CA VAL A 98 6.10 12.37 11.43
C VAL A 98 6.19 13.17 12.73
N GLN A 99 7.40 13.44 13.23
CA GLN A 99 7.55 14.36 14.36
C GLN A 99 6.88 15.71 14.02
N ASN A 100 5.85 16.09 14.78
CA ASN A 100 4.97 17.26 14.62
C ASN A 100 3.77 17.12 13.67
N GLN A 101 3.52 15.94 13.09
CA GLN A 101 2.26 15.63 12.40
C GLN A 101 1.84 14.22 12.78
N LYS A 102 0.88 14.11 13.71
CA LYS A 102 0.09 12.87 13.80
C LYS A 102 -0.61 12.71 12.46
N THR A 103 -0.46 11.56 11.82
CA THR A 103 -1.48 11.10 10.90
C THR A 103 -2.79 11.15 11.66
N ASP A 104 -3.84 11.69 11.05
CA ASP A 104 -5.14 11.72 11.69
C ASP A 104 -5.67 10.28 11.73
N ILE A 105 -5.20 9.52 12.73
CA ILE A 105 -5.64 8.17 13.09
C ILE A 105 -7.14 8.21 13.48
N GLY A 106 -7.73 9.41 13.59
CA GLY A 106 -9.14 9.67 13.87
C GLY A 106 -10.13 9.25 12.78
N GLN A 107 -9.72 8.99 11.54
CA GLN A 107 -10.59 8.28 10.58
C GLN A 107 -10.44 6.75 10.67
N ARG A 108 -10.40 6.22 11.89
CA ARG A 108 -10.91 4.86 12.15
C ARG A 108 -12.40 4.86 11.85
N PHE A 109 -12.77 4.59 10.59
CA PHE A 109 -14.05 4.01 10.16
C PHE A 109 -15.31 4.49 10.92
N SER A 110 -15.39 5.75 11.35
CA SER A 110 -16.52 6.22 12.15
C SER A 110 -17.59 6.77 11.22
N ASN A 111 -18.64 5.96 11.01
CA ASN A 111 -19.99 6.33 10.59
C ASN A 111 -20.12 7.33 9.43
N GLN A 112 -20.18 6.83 8.19
CA GLN A 112 -21.13 7.30 7.17
C GLN A 112 -21.53 6.11 6.29
N ASP A 113 -22.82 5.90 6.10
CA ASP A 113 -23.51 4.67 5.67
C ASP A 113 -23.21 4.10 4.26
N PHE A 114 -22.08 4.43 3.61
CA PHE A 114 -21.76 3.90 2.28
C PHE A 114 -20.25 3.71 2.05
N GLN A 115 -19.58 2.92 2.90
CA GLN A 115 -18.21 2.52 2.60
C GLN A 115 -18.19 1.41 1.54
N LEU A 116 -17.91 1.78 0.29
CA LEU A 116 -17.61 0.84 -0.77
C LEU A 116 -16.30 0.11 -0.45
N ILE A 117 -16.41 -1.16 -0.05
CA ILE A 117 -15.27 -2.06 0.10
C ILE A 117 -14.92 -2.60 -1.29
N LEU A 118 -13.81 -2.14 -1.84
CA LEU A 118 -13.29 -2.55 -3.15
C LEU A 118 -11.97 -3.29 -2.97
N SER A 119 -11.73 -4.29 -3.82
CA SER A 119 -10.42 -4.94 -3.89
C SER A 119 -9.36 -3.96 -4.44
N PRO A 120 -8.07 -4.15 -4.13
CA PRO A 120 -7.00 -3.29 -4.66
C PRO A 120 -7.01 -3.18 -6.19
N GLU A 121 -7.35 -4.25 -6.91
CA GLU A 121 -7.42 -4.28 -8.38
C GLU A 121 -8.58 -3.42 -8.90
N ARG A 122 -9.72 -3.41 -8.19
CA ARG A 122 -10.85 -2.52 -8.52
C ARG A 122 -10.51 -1.07 -8.24
N ILE A 123 -9.84 -0.78 -7.12
CA ILE A 123 -9.36 0.57 -6.79
C ILE A 123 -8.40 1.05 -7.89
N ALA A 124 -7.46 0.22 -8.33
CA ALA A 124 -6.53 0.54 -9.42
C ALA A 124 -7.28 0.86 -10.73
N THR A 125 -8.27 0.02 -11.09
CA THR A 125 -9.05 0.21 -12.32
C THR A 125 -9.86 1.52 -12.29
N TYR A 126 -10.52 1.82 -11.17
CA TYR A 126 -11.34 3.03 -11.06
C TYR A 126 -10.52 4.31 -10.84
N SER A 127 -9.31 4.21 -10.30
CA SER A 127 -8.42 5.36 -10.18
C SER A 127 -7.74 5.73 -11.49
N ASP A 128 -7.62 4.80 -12.45
CA ASP A 128 -7.06 5.04 -13.78
C ASP A 128 -7.87 6.12 -14.55
N ASN A 129 -7.25 7.27 -14.76
CA ASN A 129 -7.87 8.42 -15.42
C ASN A 129 -8.09 8.18 -16.91
N TYR A 130 -7.18 7.47 -17.57
CA TYR A 130 -7.27 7.16 -18.99
C TYR A 130 -8.39 6.17 -19.25
N TRP A 131 -8.46 5.09 -18.46
CA TRP A 131 -9.55 4.12 -18.53
C TRP A 131 -10.90 4.78 -18.31
N ARG A 132 -11.05 5.60 -17.26
CA ARG A 132 -12.29 6.35 -17.00
C ARG A 132 -12.66 7.27 -18.16
N HIS A 133 -11.69 7.96 -18.74
CA HIS A 133 -11.92 8.84 -19.88
C HIS A 133 -12.40 8.08 -21.12
N CYS A 134 -11.79 6.94 -21.43
CA CYS A 134 -12.18 6.08 -22.54
C CYS A 134 -13.59 5.52 -22.36
N VAL A 135 -13.92 5.01 -21.17
CA VAL A 135 -15.26 4.49 -20.86
C VAL A 135 -16.31 5.59 -20.97
N LEU A 136 -16.05 6.77 -20.40
CA LEU A 136 -16.97 7.90 -20.47
C LEU A 136 -17.21 8.36 -21.91
N SER A 137 -16.16 8.42 -22.72
CA SER A 137 -16.26 8.78 -24.14
C SER A 137 -17.08 7.74 -24.93
N ALA A 138 -16.85 6.45 -24.69
CA ALA A 138 -17.61 5.37 -25.33
C ALA A 138 -19.10 5.42 -24.96
N VAL A 139 -19.41 5.63 -23.67
CA VAL A 139 -20.80 5.77 -23.19
C VAL A 139 -21.47 6.99 -23.82
N GLN A 140 -20.80 8.15 -23.83
CA GLN A 140 -21.35 9.35 -24.46
C GLN A 140 -21.63 9.16 -25.94
N ASN A 141 -20.74 8.48 -26.67
CA ASN A 141 -20.94 8.18 -28.08
C ASN A 141 -22.13 7.23 -28.29
N ALA A 142 -22.22 6.16 -27.51
CA ALA A 142 -23.32 5.20 -27.57
C ALA A 142 -24.68 5.85 -27.28
N VAL A 143 -24.74 6.73 -26.26
CA VAL A 143 -25.95 7.48 -25.91
C VAL A 143 -26.32 8.48 -27.01
N LYS A 144 -25.35 9.18 -27.62
CA LYS A 144 -25.61 10.11 -28.73
C LYS A 144 -26.12 9.40 -29.99
N THR A 145 -25.64 8.19 -30.27
CA THR A 145 -26.08 7.40 -31.43
C THR A 145 -27.43 6.71 -31.22
N SER A 146 -27.91 6.62 -29.98
CA SER A 146 -29.20 6.03 -29.67
C SER A 146 -30.21 7.16 -29.46
N ASN A 147 -31.22 7.29 -30.34
CA ASN A 147 -32.39 8.16 -30.11
C ASN A 147 -33.29 7.67 -28.95
N PHE A 148 -32.70 7.05 -27.93
CA PHE A 148 -33.35 6.54 -26.74
C PHE A 148 -33.05 7.48 -25.57
N TYR A 149 -34.10 8.10 -25.03
CA TYR A 149 -34.05 8.75 -23.72
C TYR A 149 -33.78 7.68 -22.66
N PRO A 150 -32.59 7.64 -22.02
CA PRO A 150 -32.37 6.71 -20.94
C PRO A 150 -33.11 7.26 -19.71
N CYS A 151 -34.25 6.67 -19.37
CA CYS A 151 -34.86 6.85 -18.05
C CYS A 151 -33.96 6.18 -17.00
N TYR A 152 -32.88 6.86 -16.59
CA TYR A 152 -32.26 6.60 -15.30
C TYR A 152 -32.68 7.73 -14.36
N HIS A 153 -33.83 7.52 -13.73
CA HIS A 153 -34.24 8.32 -12.58
C HIS A 153 -33.38 7.89 -11.40
N ILE A 154 -32.21 8.52 -11.22
CA ILE A 154 -31.51 8.47 -9.94
C ILE A 154 -32.17 9.55 -9.08
N SER A 155 -33.10 9.10 -8.24
CA SER A 155 -33.62 9.93 -7.15
C SER A 155 -32.51 10.09 -6.12
N LEU A 156 -31.98 11.31 -5.99
CA LEU A 156 -31.27 11.75 -4.78
C LEU A 156 -32.29 12.27 -3.77
#